data_AF-A0A7R8ZQR5-F1
#
_entry.id   AF-A0A7R8ZQR5-F1
#
_cell.length_a   1.000
_cell.length_b   1.000
_cell.length_c   1.000
_cell.angle_alpha   90.00
_cell.angle_beta   90.00
_cell.angle_gamma   90.00
#
_symmetry.space_group_name_H-M   'P 1'
#
loop_
_entity.id
_entity.type
_entity.pdbx_description
1 polymer ?
#
loop_
_entity_poly.entity_id
_entity_poly.type
_entity_poly.pdbx_seq_one_letter_code
_entity_poly.pdbx_strand_id
1 'polypeptide(L)'
;MILPSWLLGGFCDDDSCGGNGYSPPHPKSQTRRHRLLRNKFQENSNAPPKPPWYFWKHRRRKTVCPFPASSSDSQILWICVPTAFLCFLNSLNGDLVHDDLSAVRWNPDAMGLTPLHTLFSHDFWGCDMSDANSHKSYRPITILTFRLNVYLHGLHPLGFHIVNVLLHCLNVAFVFHIARRILRFSWHASFMATLLFATHPVHTEAVAGIVGRADVLCGAFFLCSFISSHSWSASLSTAPYNGVPLFPLILSVTLAILALLSKEIGVTVIGISAIHAFAFDHRRSIRSFLGSSLHVGHQMMRNAVLLVTGLSLMAFRLWVLGGELPQFSDQDNPAAFAETKTRFLSMVYIWAKNILLLLNPSDLSYDWQFGSIPLVTCFSDVRNLVSFSFLGLLGTVVVWCLRQSSLSKTEELHRSQTLMSLAFFIVPFLPATNIFFPVGFVIAERVLYIPRRGVCWLFHVELARVIAEAHSSHTAGLSIVIGAADVE
;
A
#
# COMPACT_ATOMS: atom_id res chain seq x y z
N MET A 1 4.29 11.64 -18.58
CA MET A 1 4.94 11.45 -17.25
C MET A 1 5.82 10.23 -17.33
N ILE A 2 7.15 10.42 -17.30
CA ILE A 2 8.12 9.32 -17.38
C ILE A 2 8.32 8.81 -15.94
N LEU A 3 7.73 7.66 -15.62
CA LEU A 3 8.07 6.92 -14.40
C LEU A 3 9.57 6.57 -14.44
N PRO A 4 10.31 6.64 -13.33
CA PRO A 4 11.70 6.22 -13.27
C PRO A 4 11.90 4.79 -13.78
N SER A 5 13.02 4.49 -14.45
CA SER A 5 13.36 3.15 -14.99
C SER A 5 13.52 2.04 -13.94
N TRP A 6 13.44 2.36 -12.64
CA TRP A 6 13.35 1.36 -11.57
C TRP A 6 11.90 0.98 -11.22
N LEU A 7 10.91 1.75 -11.69
CA LEU A 7 9.47 1.49 -11.58
C LEU A 7 8.92 0.69 -12.78
N LEU A 8 9.49 0.89 -13.96
CA LEU A 8 9.22 0.11 -15.16
C LEU A 8 10.46 -0.73 -15.46
N GLY A 9 10.41 -2.03 -15.19
CA GLY A 9 11.51 -2.95 -15.49
C GLY A 9 11.94 -2.80 -16.96
N GLY A 10 13.09 -2.17 -17.18
CA GLY A 10 13.66 -1.98 -18.50
C GLY A 10 14.12 -3.32 -19.06
N PHE A 11 13.41 -3.78 -20.10
CA PHE A 11 13.86 -4.80 -21.03
C PHE A 11 15.18 -4.36 -21.68
N CYS A 12 16.19 -5.22 -21.56
CA CYS A 12 17.30 -5.32 -22.50
C CYS A 12 17.62 -6.81 -22.57
N ASP A 13 17.08 -7.47 -23.60
CA ASP A 13 17.64 -8.70 -24.13
C ASP A 13 19.01 -8.35 -24.73
N ASP A 14 20.01 -9.18 -24.43
CA ASP A 14 21.06 -9.52 -25.38
C ASP A 14 21.71 -10.83 -24.92
N ASP A 15 21.33 -11.88 -25.62
CA ASP A 15 22.05 -13.13 -25.73
C ASP A 15 23.45 -12.86 -26.29
N SER A 16 24.49 -13.33 -25.61
CA SER A 16 25.69 -13.82 -26.29
C SER A 16 26.48 -14.74 -25.37
N CYS A 17 26.45 -16.01 -25.76
CA CYS A 17 27.23 -17.13 -25.27
C CYS A 17 28.74 -16.84 -25.16
N GLY A 18 29.39 -17.51 -24.22
CA GLY A 18 30.85 -17.64 -24.18
C GLY A 18 31.32 -18.31 -22.89
N GLY A 19 31.36 -19.64 -22.89
CA GLY A 19 31.78 -20.45 -21.74
C GLY A 19 33.25 -20.29 -21.36
N ASN A 20 33.57 -20.67 -20.12
CA ASN A 20 34.69 -21.56 -19.81
C ASN A 20 34.81 -21.82 -18.29
N GLY A 21 34.82 -23.12 -17.96
CA GLY A 21 35.76 -23.77 -17.03
C GLY A 21 35.81 -23.31 -15.57
N TYR A 22 35.15 -24.08 -14.69
CA TYR A 22 35.50 -24.14 -13.27
C TYR A 22 36.62 -25.15 -13.04
N SER A 23 37.74 -24.71 -12.45
CA SER A 23 38.73 -25.55 -11.78
C SER A 23 39.18 -24.88 -10.46
N PRO A 24 39.35 -25.60 -9.34
CA PRO A 24 39.60 -25.01 -8.02
C PRO A 24 41.07 -24.65 -7.81
N PRO A 25 41.42 -23.70 -6.89
CA PRO A 25 42.80 -23.30 -6.68
C PRO A 25 43.49 -24.12 -5.59
N HIS A 26 44.72 -24.57 -5.86
CA HIS A 26 45.71 -24.93 -4.84
C HIS A 26 46.68 -23.76 -4.57
N PRO A 27 47.24 -23.65 -3.35
CA PRO A 27 47.93 -22.45 -2.88
C PRO A 27 49.44 -22.54 -3.17
N LYS A 28 50.05 -21.46 -3.70
CA LYS A 28 51.43 -21.01 -3.39
C LYS A 28 51.83 -19.79 -4.25
N SER A 29 52.61 -18.89 -3.63
CA SER A 29 53.42 -17.79 -4.19
C SER A 29 52.78 -16.39 -4.31
N GLN A 30 52.63 -15.71 -3.16
CA GLN A 30 52.28 -14.29 -3.05
C GLN A 30 53.44 -13.32 -3.40
N THR A 31 54.62 -13.80 -3.76
CA THR A 31 55.84 -12.97 -3.79
C THR A 31 56.25 -12.44 -5.18
N ARG A 32 55.55 -12.79 -6.27
CA ARG A 32 55.87 -12.31 -7.63
C ARG A 32 55.03 -11.13 -8.12
N ARG A 33 53.91 -10.82 -7.44
CA ARG A 33 52.95 -9.77 -7.86
C ARG A 33 53.39 -8.34 -7.54
N HIS A 34 54.28 -8.15 -6.55
CA HIS A 34 54.72 -6.82 -6.12
C HIS A 34 55.78 -6.16 -7.02
N ARG A 35 56.53 -6.92 -7.83
CA ARG A 35 57.51 -6.34 -8.78
C ARG A 35 56.89 -5.85 -10.09
N LEU A 36 55.81 -6.50 -10.57
CA LEU A 36 55.15 -6.12 -11.83
C LEU A 36 54.24 -4.88 -11.70
N LEU A 37 53.77 -4.56 -10.50
CA LEU A 37 52.96 -3.36 -10.26
C LEU A 37 53.81 -2.09 -10.16
N ARG A 38 55.09 -2.19 -9.81
CA ARG A 38 55.96 -1.01 -9.68
C ARG A 38 56.39 -0.45 -11.04
N ASN A 39 56.63 -1.32 -12.02
CA ASN A 39 57.00 -0.88 -13.38
C ASN A 39 55.80 -0.34 -14.19
N LYS A 40 54.56 -0.71 -13.84
CA LYS A 40 53.35 -0.18 -14.51
C LYS A 40 52.92 1.21 -14.04
N PHE A 41 53.48 1.71 -12.93
CA PHE A 41 53.19 3.06 -12.41
C PHE A 41 54.13 4.14 -12.97
N GLN A 42 55.19 3.77 -13.69
CA GLN A 42 56.16 4.72 -14.26
C GLN A 42 55.91 5.06 -15.74
N GLU A 43 54.99 4.37 -16.42
CA GLU A 43 54.75 4.53 -17.86
C GLU A 43 53.50 5.35 -18.23
N ASN A 44 52.83 6.00 -17.27
CA ASN A 44 51.55 6.69 -17.55
C ASN A 44 51.50 8.15 -17.07
N SER A 45 52.65 8.85 -17.03
CA SER A 45 52.74 10.27 -16.64
C SER A 45 52.53 11.27 -17.79
N ASN A 46 52.29 10.84 -19.03
CA ASN A 46 52.15 11.74 -20.20
C ASN A 46 50.78 11.66 -20.92
N ALA A 47 49.72 11.17 -20.28
CA ALA A 47 48.38 11.20 -20.88
C ALA A 47 47.62 12.50 -20.54
N PRO A 48 47.00 13.19 -21.50
CA PRO A 48 46.22 14.41 -21.23
C PRO A 48 45.01 14.10 -20.31
N PRO A 49 44.57 15.07 -19.48
CA PRO A 49 43.46 14.86 -18.55
C PRO A 49 42.19 14.49 -19.33
N LYS A 50 41.63 13.32 -19.04
CA LYS A 50 40.39 12.86 -19.66
C LYS A 50 39.23 13.74 -19.20
N PRO A 51 38.32 14.16 -20.11
CA PRO A 51 37.22 15.05 -19.78
C PRO A 51 36.20 14.39 -18.83
N PRO A 52 35.44 15.18 -18.04
CA PRO A 52 34.56 14.68 -16.97
C PRO A 52 33.53 13.63 -17.41
N TRP A 53 33.10 13.67 -18.68
CA TRP A 53 32.13 12.73 -19.24
C TRP A 53 32.68 11.32 -19.44
N TYR A 54 34.01 11.13 -19.48
CA TYR A 54 34.63 9.80 -19.60
C TYR A 54 34.36 8.94 -18.36
N PHE A 55 34.24 9.56 -17.18
CA PHE A 55 33.87 8.87 -15.94
C PHE A 55 32.38 8.53 -15.86
N TRP A 56 31.51 9.25 -16.58
CA TRP A 56 30.08 8.97 -16.65
C TRP A 56 29.76 7.70 -17.44
N LYS A 57 30.49 7.42 -18.52
CA LYS A 57 30.23 6.26 -19.38
C LYS A 57 30.59 4.92 -18.72
N HIS A 58 31.55 4.91 -17.78
CA HIS A 58 31.97 3.70 -17.03
C HIS A 58 31.39 3.57 -15.62
N ARG A 59 30.54 4.52 -15.16
CA ARG A 59 29.85 4.46 -13.86
C ARG A 59 28.44 3.86 -13.90
N ARG A 60 28.08 3.09 -14.95
CA ARG A 60 26.98 2.12 -14.87
C ARG A 60 27.39 0.93 -13.99
N ARG A 61 27.66 1.18 -12.71
CA ARG A 61 27.68 0.09 -11.73
C ARG A 61 26.24 -0.40 -11.64
N LYS A 62 26.04 -1.66 -12.05
CA LYS A 62 24.82 -2.43 -11.82
C LYS A 62 24.38 -2.16 -10.39
N THR A 63 23.33 -1.36 -10.22
CA THR A 63 22.54 -1.35 -8.99
C THR A 63 22.04 -2.76 -8.86
N VAL A 64 22.66 -3.53 -7.97
CA VAL A 64 22.21 -4.88 -7.64
C VAL A 64 20.87 -4.69 -6.96
N CYS A 65 19.79 -4.73 -7.76
CA CYS A 65 18.49 -5.10 -7.24
C CYS A 65 18.70 -6.45 -6.55
N PRO A 66 18.36 -6.61 -5.26
CA PRO A 66 18.66 -7.85 -4.53
C PRO A 66 17.98 -9.08 -5.14
N PHE A 67 17.05 -8.88 -6.09
CA PHE A 67 16.50 -9.93 -6.94
C PHE A 67 16.26 -9.34 -8.35
N PRO A 68 16.88 -9.85 -9.43
CA PRO A 68 16.42 -9.55 -10.79
C PRO A 68 14.94 -9.96 -10.92
N ALA A 69 14.19 -9.30 -11.80
CA ALA A 69 12.84 -9.78 -12.15
C ALA A 69 12.98 -11.18 -12.73
N SER A 70 12.43 -12.18 -12.06
CA SER A 70 12.35 -13.52 -12.64
C SER A 70 11.31 -13.49 -13.77
N SER A 71 11.47 -14.33 -14.78
CA SER A 71 10.45 -14.50 -15.84
C SER A 71 9.05 -14.73 -15.26
N SER A 72 8.97 -15.44 -14.12
CA SER A 72 7.75 -15.68 -13.36
C SER A 72 7.12 -14.42 -12.77
N ASP A 73 7.90 -13.42 -12.36
CA ASP A 73 7.34 -12.17 -11.80
C ASP A 73 6.61 -11.36 -12.87
N SER A 74 7.17 -11.30 -14.08
CA SER A 74 6.52 -10.62 -15.21
C SER A 74 5.26 -11.36 -15.66
N GLN A 75 5.30 -12.70 -15.68
CA GLN A 75 4.13 -13.53 -16.00
C GLN A 75 2.95 -13.27 -15.05
N ILE A 76 3.20 -13.10 -13.74
CA ILE A 76 2.14 -12.79 -12.77
C ILE A 76 1.45 -11.47 -13.12
N LEU A 77 2.19 -10.43 -13.48
CA LEU A 77 1.61 -9.15 -13.89
C LEU A 77 0.81 -9.27 -15.20
N TRP A 78 1.32 -10.04 -16.17
CA TRP A 78 0.60 -10.34 -17.42
C TRP A 78 -0.69 -11.12 -17.22
N ILE A 79 -0.90 -11.75 -16.07
CA ILE A 79 -2.15 -12.41 -15.71
C ILE A 79 -3.03 -11.46 -14.89
N CYS A 80 -2.54 -11.00 -13.73
CA CYS A 80 -3.36 -10.26 -12.77
C CYS A 80 -3.88 -8.92 -13.32
N VAL A 81 -3.08 -8.18 -14.10
CA VAL A 81 -3.49 -6.87 -14.61
C VAL A 81 -4.59 -7.00 -15.68
N PRO A 82 -4.46 -7.87 -16.70
CA PRO A 82 -5.57 -8.15 -17.60
C PRO A 82 -6.80 -8.72 -16.90
N THR A 83 -6.64 -9.60 -15.91
CA THR A 83 -7.78 -10.10 -15.13
C THR A 83 -8.51 -8.96 -14.42
N ALA A 84 -7.78 -8.03 -13.79
CA ALA A 84 -8.38 -6.84 -13.16
C ALA A 84 -9.18 -6.02 -14.18
N PHE A 85 -8.62 -5.78 -15.37
CA PHE A 85 -9.32 -5.05 -16.44
C PHE A 85 -10.58 -5.77 -16.91
N LEU A 86 -10.50 -7.09 -17.14
CA LEU A 86 -11.62 -7.90 -17.60
C LEU A 86 -12.78 -7.95 -16.59
N CYS A 87 -12.48 -7.98 -15.29
CA CYS A 87 -13.49 -7.95 -14.24
C CYS A 87 -14.35 -6.68 -14.24
N PHE A 88 -13.81 -5.55 -14.73
CA PHE A 88 -14.50 -4.26 -14.81
C PHE A 88 -14.81 -3.82 -16.24
N LEU A 89 -14.69 -4.72 -17.22
CA LEU A 89 -14.99 -4.39 -18.61
C LEU A 89 -16.46 -4.00 -18.80
N ASN A 90 -17.35 -4.63 -18.02
CA ASN A 90 -18.78 -4.35 -18.01
C ASN A 90 -19.10 -2.93 -17.50
N SER A 91 -18.25 -2.32 -16.65
CA SER A 91 -18.48 -0.96 -16.14
C SER A 91 -18.18 0.13 -17.17
N LEU A 92 -17.51 -0.19 -18.29
CA LEU A 92 -17.16 0.80 -19.31
C LEU A 92 -18.37 1.38 -20.06
N ASN A 93 -19.48 0.64 -20.08
CA ASN A 93 -20.74 1.05 -20.71
C ASN A 93 -21.72 1.72 -19.72
N GLY A 94 -21.26 2.07 -18.51
CA GLY A 94 -22.08 2.77 -17.52
C GLY A 94 -22.31 4.23 -17.87
N ASP A 95 -23.44 4.79 -17.42
CA ASP A 95 -23.76 6.22 -17.49
C ASP A 95 -23.35 6.95 -16.21
N LEU A 96 -23.31 8.29 -16.26
CA LEU A 96 -23.18 9.15 -15.07
C LEU A 96 -24.45 9.02 -14.21
N VAL A 97 -24.35 8.40 -13.03
CA VAL A 97 -25.48 8.15 -12.13
C VAL A 97 -25.18 8.61 -10.71
N HIS A 98 -26.23 8.90 -9.93
CA HIS A 98 -26.14 9.24 -8.50
C HIS A 98 -25.10 10.35 -8.22
N ASP A 99 -24.10 10.06 -7.38
CA ASP A 99 -23.05 11.00 -6.97
C ASP A 99 -22.24 11.52 -8.17
N ASP A 100 -22.19 10.77 -9.27
CA ASP A 100 -21.41 11.16 -10.46
C ASP A 100 -21.98 12.43 -11.10
N LEU A 101 -23.30 12.61 -11.01
CA LEU A 101 -23.97 13.82 -11.49
C LEU A 101 -23.52 15.03 -10.67
N SER A 102 -23.55 14.93 -9.35
CA SER A 102 -23.15 16.00 -8.44
C SER A 102 -21.66 16.30 -8.50
N ALA A 103 -20.80 15.27 -8.57
CA ALA A 103 -19.35 15.45 -8.57
C ALA A 103 -18.77 15.92 -9.92
N VAL A 104 -19.45 15.61 -11.03
CA VAL A 104 -18.94 15.90 -12.38
C VAL A 104 -19.87 16.83 -13.15
N ARG A 105 -21.11 16.40 -13.44
CA ARG A 105 -22.00 17.10 -14.38
C ARG A 105 -22.49 18.44 -13.84
N TRP A 106 -22.81 18.51 -12.55
CA TRP A 106 -23.35 19.69 -11.87
C TRP A 106 -22.29 20.47 -11.11
N ASN A 107 -21.05 19.98 -11.06
CA ASN A 107 -19.95 20.65 -10.39
C ASN A 107 -19.26 21.65 -11.34
N PRO A 108 -19.32 22.98 -11.08
CA PRO A 108 -18.68 23.99 -11.92
C PRO A 108 -17.16 23.85 -12.02
N ASP A 109 -16.50 23.35 -10.97
CA ASP A 109 -15.05 23.14 -10.95
C ASP A 109 -14.65 21.95 -11.84
N ALA A 110 -15.41 20.86 -11.79
CA ALA A 110 -15.20 19.70 -12.67
C ALA A 110 -15.51 20.05 -14.13
N MET A 111 -16.53 20.87 -14.38
CA MET A 111 -16.87 21.36 -15.71
C MET A 111 -15.87 22.41 -16.25
N GLY A 112 -14.96 22.89 -15.40
CA GLY A 112 -13.96 23.88 -15.76
C GLY A 112 -14.51 25.29 -16.02
N LEU A 113 -15.71 25.57 -15.49
CA LEU A 113 -16.39 26.87 -15.60
C LEU A 113 -15.81 27.92 -14.64
N THR A 114 -15.08 27.47 -13.61
CA THR A 114 -14.42 28.31 -12.62
C THR A 114 -12.90 28.37 -12.86
N PRO A 115 -12.19 29.43 -12.40
CA PRO A 115 -10.72 29.48 -12.44
C PRO A 115 -10.05 28.31 -11.69
N LEU A 116 -8.82 27.94 -12.04
CA LEU A 116 -8.14 26.81 -11.40
C LEU A 116 -7.87 27.00 -9.89
N HIS A 117 -7.75 28.24 -9.41
CA HIS A 117 -7.45 28.49 -8.00
C HIS A 117 -8.66 28.27 -7.08
N THR A 118 -9.90 28.43 -7.58
CA THR A 118 -11.13 28.26 -6.77
C THR A 118 -11.35 26.82 -6.36
N LEU A 119 -10.84 25.86 -7.15
CA LEU A 119 -10.85 24.44 -6.86
C LEU A 119 -10.17 24.10 -5.52
N PHE A 120 -9.23 24.94 -5.04
CA PHE A 120 -8.57 24.75 -3.75
C PHE A 120 -9.34 25.37 -2.57
N SER A 121 -10.43 26.09 -2.85
CA SER A 121 -11.33 26.70 -1.86
C SER A 121 -12.69 26.01 -1.78
N HIS A 122 -13.04 25.17 -2.75
CA HIS A 122 -14.28 24.41 -2.77
C HIS A 122 -14.09 22.98 -2.26
N ASP A 123 -15.20 22.36 -1.83
CA ASP A 123 -15.28 20.94 -1.53
C ASP A 123 -15.41 20.07 -2.79
N PHE A 124 -15.43 18.76 -2.59
CA PHE A 124 -15.56 17.75 -3.65
C PHE A 124 -16.84 17.91 -4.52
N TRP A 125 -17.87 18.61 -4.03
CA TRP A 125 -19.13 18.79 -4.75
C TRP A 125 -19.22 20.16 -5.44
N GLY A 126 -18.21 21.01 -5.29
CA GLY A 126 -18.15 22.35 -5.88
C GLY A 126 -18.77 23.45 -5.02
N CYS A 127 -19.02 23.18 -3.73
CA CYS A 127 -19.48 24.16 -2.76
C CYS A 127 -18.28 24.80 -2.04
N ASP A 128 -18.33 26.10 -1.73
CA ASP A 128 -17.24 26.77 -1.01
C ASP A 128 -17.04 26.16 0.39
N MET A 129 -15.80 25.86 0.76
CA MET A 129 -15.46 25.28 2.07
C MET A 129 -15.89 26.17 3.25
N SER A 130 -16.07 27.47 3.03
CA SER A 130 -16.59 28.41 4.04
C SER A 130 -18.11 28.40 4.17
N ASP A 131 -18.84 27.85 3.21
CA ASP A 131 -20.30 27.74 3.26
C ASP A 131 -20.72 26.74 4.35
N ALA A 132 -21.79 27.07 5.07
CA ALA A 132 -22.40 26.20 6.08
C ALA A 132 -23.00 24.93 5.46
N ASN A 133 -23.42 24.99 4.19
CA ASN A 133 -23.98 23.84 3.48
C ASN A 133 -22.92 22.94 2.84
N SER A 134 -21.63 23.30 2.92
CA SER A 134 -20.56 22.45 2.40
C SER A 134 -20.50 21.13 3.17
N HIS A 135 -20.32 20.04 2.44
CA HIS A 135 -20.06 18.72 3.02
C HIS A 135 -18.67 18.61 3.67
N LYS A 136 -17.84 19.65 3.54
CA LYS A 136 -16.48 19.73 4.06
C LYS A 136 -15.55 18.63 3.54
N SER A 137 -15.93 17.97 2.44
CA SER A 137 -15.15 16.93 1.78
C SER A 137 -14.08 17.54 0.87
N TYR A 138 -12.93 17.90 1.43
CA TYR A 138 -11.85 18.53 0.67
C TYR A 138 -11.02 17.51 -0.14
N ARG A 139 -11.19 17.48 -1.48
CA ARG A 139 -10.53 16.53 -2.40
C ARG A 139 -10.13 17.16 -3.75
N PRO A 140 -9.33 18.24 -3.76
CA PRO A 140 -9.05 19.04 -4.96
C PRO A 140 -8.37 18.24 -6.07
N ILE A 141 -7.47 17.32 -5.75
CA ILE A 141 -6.74 16.56 -6.78
C ILE A 141 -7.69 15.65 -7.57
N THR A 142 -8.69 15.07 -6.92
CA THR A 142 -9.70 14.27 -7.60
C THR A 142 -10.53 15.12 -8.56
N ILE A 143 -11.00 16.30 -8.13
CA ILE A 143 -11.74 17.23 -9.01
C ILE A 143 -10.89 17.70 -10.18
N LEU A 144 -9.61 17.96 -9.95
CA LEU A 144 -8.69 18.33 -11.03
C LEU A 144 -8.59 17.22 -12.08
N THR A 145 -8.59 15.95 -11.67
CA THR A 145 -8.62 14.83 -12.63
C THR A 145 -9.96 14.72 -13.36
N PHE A 146 -11.10 15.04 -12.74
CA PHE A 146 -12.37 15.13 -13.46
C PHE A 146 -12.37 16.27 -14.47
N ARG A 147 -11.89 17.46 -14.08
CA ARG A 147 -11.75 18.62 -14.97
C ARG A 147 -10.88 18.33 -16.18
N LEU A 148 -9.74 17.66 -15.97
CA LEU A 148 -8.89 17.22 -17.07
C LEU A 148 -9.60 16.20 -17.97
N ASN A 149 -10.40 15.30 -17.39
CA ASN A 149 -11.16 14.31 -18.15
C ASN A 149 -12.24 14.98 -19.01
N VAL A 150 -12.98 15.94 -18.46
CA VAL A 150 -13.97 16.75 -19.18
C VAL A 150 -13.32 17.52 -20.31
N TYR A 151 -12.15 18.13 -20.06
CA TYR A 151 -11.40 18.85 -21.10
C TYR A 151 -11.00 17.95 -22.27
N LEU A 152 -10.61 16.69 -22.01
CA LEU A 152 -10.13 15.77 -23.04
C LEU A 152 -11.24 15.01 -23.79
N HIS A 153 -12.31 14.61 -23.09
CA HIS A 153 -13.34 13.70 -23.63
C HIS A 153 -14.77 14.24 -23.50
N GLY A 154 -14.94 15.47 -23.00
CA GLY A 154 -16.26 15.99 -22.63
C GLY A 154 -16.91 15.19 -21.50
N LEU A 155 -18.24 15.19 -21.47
CA LEU A 155 -19.03 14.44 -20.49
C LEU A 155 -19.27 12.97 -20.87
N HIS A 156 -18.49 12.42 -21.81
CA HIS A 156 -18.67 11.03 -22.24
C HIS A 156 -18.22 10.04 -21.14
N PRO A 157 -19.13 9.23 -20.56
CA PRO A 157 -18.84 8.40 -19.37
C PRO A 157 -17.68 7.41 -19.54
N LEU A 158 -17.55 6.82 -20.74
CA LEU A 158 -16.50 5.84 -21.05
C LEU A 158 -15.08 6.33 -20.71
N GLY A 159 -14.77 7.60 -20.97
CA GLY A 159 -13.45 8.16 -20.63
C GLY A 159 -13.20 8.15 -19.12
N PHE A 160 -14.26 8.38 -18.33
CA PHE A 160 -14.14 8.37 -16.88
C PHE A 160 -13.92 6.97 -16.31
N HIS A 161 -14.68 5.99 -16.80
CA HIS A 161 -14.56 4.59 -16.39
C HIS A 161 -13.19 4.01 -16.78
N ILE A 162 -12.70 4.29 -18.00
CA ILE A 162 -11.36 3.83 -18.44
C ILE A 162 -10.28 4.29 -17.46
N VAL A 163 -10.30 5.56 -17.05
CA VAL A 163 -9.29 6.08 -16.09
C VAL A 163 -9.38 5.34 -14.75
N ASN A 164 -10.58 5.08 -14.23
CA ASN A 164 -10.73 4.36 -12.96
C ASN A 164 -10.23 2.91 -13.06
N VAL A 165 -10.56 2.20 -14.14
CA VAL A 165 -10.10 0.83 -14.39
C VAL A 165 -8.57 0.79 -14.56
N LEU A 166 -7.98 1.75 -15.29
CA LEU A 166 -6.52 1.85 -15.45
C LEU A 166 -5.82 2.16 -14.12
N LEU A 167 -6.41 3.02 -13.27
CA LEU A 167 -5.92 3.27 -11.91
C LEU A 167 -6.02 2.02 -11.04
N HIS A 168 -7.07 1.21 -11.20
CA HIS A 168 -7.18 -0.07 -10.50
C HIS A 168 -6.10 -1.05 -10.96
N CYS A 169 -5.88 -1.20 -12.26
CA CYS A 169 -4.78 -2.00 -12.83
C CYS A 169 -3.40 -1.57 -12.30
N LEU A 170 -3.16 -0.26 -12.19
CA LEU A 170 -1.93 0.28 -11.61
C LEU A 170 -1.79 -0.10 -10.12
N ASN A 171 -2.88 0.00 -9.35
CA ASN A 171 -2.90 -0.44 -7.96
C ASN A 171 -2.61 -1.94 -7.82
N VAL A 172 -3.16 -2.78 -8.70
CA VAL A 172 -2.88 -4.24 -8.73
C VAL A 172 -1.39 -4.50 -8.93
N ALA A 173 -0.75 -3.78 -9.86
CA ALA A 173 0.70 -3.89 -10.07
C ALA A 173 1.51 -3.46 -8.83
N PHE A 174 1.10 -2.39 -8.13
CA PHE A 174 1.73 -1.98 -6.88
C PHE A 174 1.53 -2.99 -5.74
N VAL A 175 0.35 -3.60 -5.62
CA VAL A 175 0.07 -4.65 -4.63
C VAL A 175 0.99 -5.85 -4.85
N PHE A 176 1.16 -6.29 -6.12
CA PHE A 176 2.11 -7.34 -6.46
C PHE A 176 3.54 -6.95 -6.11
N HIS A 177 3.96 -5.74 -6.46
CA HIS A 177 5.30 -5.25 -6.16
C HIS A 177 5.59 -5.28 -4.65
N ILE A 178 4.65 -4.79 -3.83
CA ILE A 178 4.78 -4.77 -2.37
C ILE A 178 4.84 -6.20 -1.81
N ALA A 179 3.91 -7.07 -2.22
CA ALA A 179 3.89 -8.47 -1.82
C ALA A 179 5.23 -9.17 -2.12
N ARG A 180 5.72 -9.03 -3.36
CA ARG A 180 6.89 -9.76 -3.85
C ARG A 180 8.22 -9.18 -3.38
N ARG A 181 8.37 -7.85 -3.38
CA ARG A 181 9.66 -7.17 -3.14
C ARG A 181 9.83 -6.68 -1.71
N ILE A 182 8.75 -6.18 -1.10
CA ILE A 182 8.81 -5.56 0.23
C ILE A 182 8.48 -6.60 1.31
N LEU A 183 7.32 -7.25 1.20
CA LEU A 183 6.89 -8.30 2.13
C LEU A 183 7.62 -9.63 1.90
N ARG A 184 8.28 -9.79 0.74
CA ARG A 184 9.08 -10.97 0.37
C ARG A 184 8.28 -12.27 0.38
N PHE A 185 7.02 -12.19 -0.04
CA PHE A 185 6.22 -13.37 -0.30
C PHE A 185 6.83 -14.22 -1.41
N SER A 186 6.54 -15.52 -1.37
CA SER A 186 6.85 -16.44 -2.47
C SER A 186 6.09 -16.00 -3.74
N TRP A 187 6.44 -16.56 -4.89
CA TRP A 187 5.77 -16.19 -6.13
C TRP A 187 4.29 -16.61 -6.11
N HIS A 188 3.96 -17.83 -5.63
CA HIS A 188 2.59 -18.32 -5.47
C HIS A 188 1.78 -17.41 -4.55
N ALA A 189 2.38 -17.05 -3.42
CA ALA A 189 1.80 -16.17 -2.42
C ALA A 189 1.46 -14.78 -2.98
N SER A 190 2.43 -14.19 -3.68
CA SER A 190 2.28 -12.89 -4.31
C SER A 190 1.20 -12.93 -5.40
N PHE A 191 1.17 -14.00 -6.20
CA PHE A 191 0.14 -14.24 -7.21
C PHE A 191 -1.26 -14.32 -6.59
N MET A 192 -1.47 -15.21 -5.61
CA MET A 192 -2.77 -15.40 -4.96
C MET A 192 -3.27 -14.12 -4.29
N ALA A 193 -2.43 -13.45 -3.50
CA ALA A 193 -2.85 -12.24 -2.81
C ALA A 193 -3.16 -11.08 -3.78
N THR A 194 -2.40 -10.98 -4.87
CA THR A 194 -2.65 -9.98 -5.92
C THR A 194 -3.92 -10.29 -6.69
N LEU A 195 -4.13 -11.55 -7.05
CA LEU A 195 -5.33 -11.99 -7.78
C LEU A 195 -6.58 -11.78 -6.93
N LEU A 196 -6.55 -12.16 -5.66
CA LEU A 196 -7.63 -11.88 -4.71
C LEU A 196 -7.91 -10.38 -4.63
N PHE A 197 -6.87 -9.53 -4.57
CA PHE A 197 -7.08 -8.08 -4.60
C PHE A 197 -7.74 -7.62 -5.91
N ALA A 198 -7.21 -8.06 -7.05
CA ALA A 198 -7.65 -7.66 -8.39
C ALA A 198 -9.12 -7.98 -8.72
N THR A 199 -9.65 -9.11 -8.26
CA THR A 199 -10.93 -9.64 -8.79
C THR A 199 -12.13 -9.46 -7.87
N HIS A 200 -11.97 -8.82 -6.72
CA HIS A 200 -12.98 -8.96 -5.69
C HIS A 200 -14.16 -8.00 -5.84
N PRO A 201 -15.39 -8.50 -5.64
CA PRO A 201 -16.60 -7.72 -5.84
C PRO A 201 -16.73 -6.45 -4.99
N VAL A 202 -16.18 -6.39 -3.76
CA VAL A 202 -16.21 -5.15 -2.94
C VAL A 202 -15.53 -3.93 -3.59
N HIS A 203 -14.74 -4.13 -4.65
CA HIS A 203 -14.16 -3.03 -5.41
C HIS A 203 -15.12 -2.39 -6.41
N THR A 204 -16.31 -2.96 -6.59
CA THR A 204 -17.33 -2.46 -7.55
C THR A 204 -17.62 -0.98 -7.32
N GLU A 205 -17.92 -0.56 -6.09
CA GLU A 205 -18.21 0.85 -5.80
C GLU A 205 -17.00 1.77 -6.11
N ALA A 206 -15.79 1.35 -5.78
CA ALA A 206 -14.57 2.15 -5.96
C ALA A 206 -14.10 2.24 -7.42
N VAL A 207 -14.32 1.19 -8.22
CA VAL A 207 -13.78 1.09 -9.59
C VAL A 207 -14.84 1.41 -10.64
N ALA A 208 -16.05 0.86 -10.50
CA ALA A 208 -17.12 1.06 -11.46
C ALA A 208 -17.74 2.46 -11.35
N GLY A 209 -17.98 2.95 -10.13
CA GLY A 209 -18.50 4.31 -9.90
C GLY A 209 -17.47 5.37 -10.30
N ILE A 210 -17.89 6.42 -11.02
CA ILE A 210 -16.96 7.47 -11.49
C ILE A 210 -16.40 8.25 -10.30
N VAL A 211 -17.23 8.59 -9.33
CA VAL A 211 -16.87 9.21 -8.04
C VAL A 211 -15.86 8.39 -7.24
N GLY A 212 -15.88 7.06 -7.42
CA GLY A 212 -14.89 6.12 -6.87
C GLY A 212 -13.45 6.43 -7.29
N ARG A 213 -13.24 7.32 -8.27
CA ARG A 213 -11.93 7.89 -8.63
C ARG A 213 -11.13 8.36 -7.43
N ALA A 214 -11.79 8.97 -6.43
CA ALA A 214 -11.13 9.41 -5.21
C ALA A 214 -10.38 8.27 -4.50
N ASP A 215 -10.99 7.08 -4.44
CA ASP A 215 -10.44 5.89 -3.77
C ASP A 215 -9.32 5.23 -4.57
N VAL A 216 -9.51 5.02 -5.88
CA VAL A 216 -8.50 4.38 -6.72
C VAL A 216 -7.28 5.27 -6.94
N LEU A 217 -7.48 6.59 -7.07
CA LEU A 217 -6.41 7.57 -7.21
C LEU A 217 -5.64 7.74 -5.90
N CYS A 218 -6.35 7.89 -4.77
CA CYS A 218 -5.74 7.90 -3.45
C CYS A 218 -4.94 6.61 -3.24
N GLY A 219 -5.49 5.45 -3.60
CA GLY A 219 -4.82 4.16 -3.53
C GLY A 219 -3.49 4.15 -4.29
N ALA A 220 -3.45 4.71 -5.51
CA ALA A 220 -2.25 4.71 -6.34
C ALA A 220 -1.15 5.59 -5.73
N PHE A 221 -1.48 6.83 -5.32
CA PHE A 221 -0.53 7.72 -4.66
C PHE A 221 -0.07 7.16 -3.31
N PHE A 222 -0.98 6.57 -2.55
CA PHE A 222 -0.70 5.91 -1.28
C PHE A 222 0.33 4.79 -1.43
N LEU A 223 0.11 3.84 -2.35
CA LEU A 223 1.02 2.71 -2.54
C LEU A 223 2.37 3.16 -3.10
N CYS A 224 2.36 4.10 -4.04
CA CYS A 224 3.60 4.64 -4.60
C CYS A 224 4.41 5.43 -3.55
N SER A 225 3.75 6.17 -2.66
CA SER A 225 4.37 6.84 -1.52
C SER A 225 5.05 5.83 -0.59
N PHE A 226 4.35 4.75 -0.25
CA PHE A 226 4.89 3.66 0.57
C PHE A 226 6.11 2.98 -0.09
N ILE A 227 6.01 2.62 -1.38
CA ILE A 227 7.11 2.03 -2.15
C ILE A 227 8.33 2.97 -2.17
N SER A 228 8.11 4.27 -2.38
CA SER A 228 9.19 5.28 -2.37
C SER A 228 9.85 5.41 -0.99
N SER A 229 9.05 5.35 0.08
CA SER A 229 9.55 5.36 1.47
C SER A 229 10.41 4.12 1.78
N HIS A 230 10.05 2.97 1.21
CA HIS A 230 10.83 1.73 1.34
C HIS A 230 12.13 1.82 0.53
N SER A 231 12.07 2.29 -0.72
CA SER A 231 13.25 2.46 -1.58
C SER A 231 14.30 3.38 -0.95
N TRP A 232 13.87 4.42 -0.22
CA TRP A 232 14.75 5.25 0.59
C TRP A 232 15.55 4.42 1.60
N SER A 233 14.85 3.67 2.45
CA SER A 233 15.47 2.86 3.51
C SER A 233 16.31 1.70 3.00
N ALA A 234 15.91 1.12 1.86
CA ALA A 234 16.75 0.16 1.16
C ALA A 234 18.06 0.82 0.70
N SER A 235 18.00 2.04 0.17
CA SER A 235 19.18 2.80 -0.28
C SER A 235 20.13 3.12 0.87
N LEU A 236 19.63 3.44 2.06
CA LEU A 236 20.45 3.64 3.28
C LEU A 236 21.29 2.41 3.63
N SER A 237 20.75 1.21 3.35
CA SER A 237 21.40 -0.05 3.71
C SER A 237 22.57 -0.38 2.77
N THR A 238 22.60 0.22 1.58
CA THR A 238 23.57 -0.06 0.51
C THR A 238 24.45 1.14 0.16
N ALA A 239 24.13 2.34 0.66
CA ALA A 239 24.82 3.56 0.29
C ALA A 239 26.27 3.56 0.82
N PRO A 240 27.29 3.70 -0.04
CA PRO A 240 28.63 4.07 0.40
C PRO A 240 28.62 5.50 0.97
N TYR A 241 29.68 5.88 1.68
CA TYR A 241 29.90 7.17 2.38
C TYR A 241 29.60 8.48 1.60
N ASN A 242 29.16 8.42 0.33
CA ASN A 242 28.86 9.54 -0.56
C ASN A 242 27.42 10.08 -0.48
N GLY A 243 26.70 9.80 0.62
CA GLY A 243 25.37 10.36 0.90
C GLY A 243 24.19 9.55 0.37
N VAL A 244 23.04 9.71 1.03
CA VAL A 244 21.78 9.04 0.67
C VAL A 244 21.00 9.93 -0.31
N PRO A 245 20.52 9.41 -1.46
CA PRO A 245 19.95 10.26 -2.50
C PRO A 245 18.55 10.76 -2.12
N LEU A 246 18.36 12.04 -1.74
CA LEU A 246 17.11 12.67 -1.22
C LEU A 246 15.81 12.44 -2.04
N PHE A 247 15.91 12.07 -3.30
CA PHE A 247 14.79 11.96 -4.23
C PHE A 247 13.65 11.01 -3.78
N PRO A 248 13.87 9.75 -3.36
CA PRO A 248 12.77 8.86 -2.96
C PRO A 248 12.01 9.33 -1.72
N LEU A 249 12.69 10.04 -0.80
CA LEU A 249 12.03 10.63 0.36
C LEU A 249 11.14 11.80 -0.04
N ILE A 250 11.65 12.72 -0.87
CA ILE A 250 10.87 13.84 -1.40
C ILE A 250 9.67 13.31 -2.19
N LEU A 251 9.89 12.31 -3.05
CA LEU A 251 8.82 11.68 -3.82
C LEU A 251 7.77 11.04 -2.90
N SER A 252 8.18 10.33 -1.84
CA SER A 252 7.27 9.74 -0.85
C SER A 252 6.40 10.80 -0.17
N VAL A 253 7.00 11.91 0.28
CA VAL A 253 6.29 13.02 0.91
C VAL A 253 5.30 13.66 -0.07
N THR A 254 5.74 13.99 -1.28
CA THR A 254 4.86 14.58 -2.31
C THR A 254 3.68 13.66 -2.63
N LEU A 255 3.92 12.36 -2.79
CA LEU A 255 2.85 11.38 -3.05
C LEU A 255 1.91 11.21 -1.86
N ALA A 256 2.39 11.31 -0.62
CA ALA A 256 1.53 11.28 0.57
C ALA A 256 0.60 12.51 0.64
N ILE A 257 1.12 13.69 0.27
CA ILE A 257 0.31 14.91 0.14
C ILE A 257 -0.75 14.72 -0.95
N LEU A 258 -0.37 14.23 -2.12
CA LEU A 258 -1.31 13.97 -3.23
C LEU A 258 -2.37 12.92 -2.85
N ALA A 259 -2.01 11.89 -2.09
CA ALA A 259 -2.95 10.90 -1.59
C ALA A 259 -4.00 11.57 -0.69
N LEU A 260 -3.57 12.37 0.30
CA LEU A 260 -4.47 13.11 1.19
C LEU A 260 -5.40 14.06 0.45
N LEU A 261 -4.86 14.80 -0.53
CA LEU A 261 -5.64 15.75 -1.34
C LEU A 261 -6.56 15.05 -2.36
N SER A 262 -6.39 13.74 -2.57
CA SER A 262 -7.32 12.92 -3.35
C SER A 262 -8.43 12.36 -2.45
N LYS A 263 -8.06 11.87 -1.26
CA LYS A 263 -8.98 11.40 -0.22
C LYS A 263 -8.32 11.41 1.16
N GLU A 264 -9.11 11.67 2.19
CA GLU A 264 -8.71 11.76 3.59
C GLU A 264 -7.90 10.57 4.12
N ILE A 265 -8.26 9.37 3.69
CA ILE A 265 -7.60 8.12 4.09
C ILE A 265 -6.10 8.15 3.68
N GLY A 266 -5.72 8.96 2.71
CA GLY A 266 -4.35 9.10 2.22
C GLY A 266 -3.30 9.40 3.29
N VAL A 267 -3.64 10.15 4.35
CA VAL A 267 -2.69 10.47 5.44
C VAL A 267 -2.17 9.22 6.14
N THR A 268 -2.95 8.14 6.15
CA THR A 268 -2.63 6.91 6.89
C THR A 268 -1.38 6.19 6.36
N VAL A 269 -0.88 6.55 5.15
CA VAL A 269 0.37 6.02 4.59
C VAL A 269 1.58 6.32 5.48
N ILE A 270 1.53 7.43 6.21
CA ILE A 270 2.59 7.87 7.12
C ILE A 270 2.70 6.89 8.29
N GLY A 271 1.56 6.53 8.89
CA GLY A 271 1.48 5.53 9.94
C GLY A 271 1.96 4.16 9.48
N ILE A 272 1.55 3.74 8.28
CA ILE A 272 1.97 2.46 7.69
C ILE A 272 3.48 2.44 7.39
N SER A 273 4.05 3.54 6.91
CA SER A 273 5.48 3.66 6.65
C SER A 273 6.30 3.60 7.95
N ALA A 274 5.78 4.20 9.04
CA ALA A 274 6.37 4.11 10.37
C ALA A 274 6.29 2.69 10.96
N ILE A 275 5.15 1.99 10.79
CA ILE A 275 5.01 0.59 11.22
C ILE A 275 5.95 -0.31 10.42
N HIS A 276 6.10 -0.08 9.11
CA HIS A 276 7.05 -0.82 8.28
C HIS A 276 8.50 -0.67 8.77
N ALA A 277 8.89 0.55 9.17
CA ALA A 277 10.18 0.79 9.82
C ALA A 277 10.36 -0.10 11.05
N PHE A 278 9.35 -0.13 11.92
CA PHE A 278 9.42 -0.94 13.12
C PHE A 278 9.43 -2.45 12.80
N ALA A 279 8.60 -2.90 11.86
CA ALA A 279 8.44 -4.29 11.49
C ALA A 279 9.70 -4.90 10.87
N PHE A 280 10.43 -4.16 10.02
CA PHE A 280 11.56 -4.69 9.26
C PHE A 280 12.93 -4.12 9.67
N ASP A 281 12.99 -2.93 10.29
CA ASP A 281 14.25 -2.25 10.58
C ASP A 281 14.65 -2.28 12.08
N HIS A 282 13.73 -2.57 13.01
CA HIS A 282 13.97 -2.50 14.47
C HIS A 282 15.18 -3.34 14.96
N ARG A 283 15.41 -4.54 14.42
CA ARG A 283 16.58 -5.36 14.82
C ARG A 283 17.89 -5.01 14.11
N ARG A 284 17.87 -4.30 12.98
CA ARG A 284 19.10 -3.72 12.41
C ARG A 284 19.62 -2.62 13.34
N SER A 285 18.72 -1.82 13.91
CA SER A 285 19.03 -0.75 14.87
C SER A 285 19.66 -1.26 16.18
N ILE A 286 19.21 -2.40 16.72
CA ILE A 286 19.76 -2.95 17.98
C ILE A 286 21.15 -3.57 17.75
N ARG A 287 21.37 -4.28 16.64
CA ARG A 287 22.73 -4.77 16.28
C ARG A 287 23.67 -3.64 15.87
N SER A 288 23.16 -2.56 15.27
CA SER A 288 23.95 -1.37 14.92
C SER A 288 24.13 -0.37 16.06
N PHE A 289 23.43 -0.53 17.19
CA PHE A 289 23.70 0.29 18.39
C PHE A 289 25.13 0.06 18.90
N LEU A 290 25.68 -1.14 18.63
CA LEU A 290 27.10 -1.47 18.81
C LEU A 290 27.98 -1.18 17.57
N GLY A 291 27.40 -0.73 16.45
CA GLY A 291 28.10 -0.50 15.19
C GLY A 291 27.37 0.45 14.23
N SER A 292 27.82 1.71 14.21
CA SER A 292 27.44 2.84 13.34
C SER A 292 26.18 3.67 13.70
N SER A 293 26.40 4.81 14.36
CA SER A 293 25.42 5.86 14.73
C SER A 293 24.64 6.45 13.54
N LEU A 294 25.21 6.45 12.33
CA LEU A 294 24.63 7.13 11.16
C LEU A 294 23.36 6.46 10.60
N HIS A 295 23.27 5.13 10.56
CA HIS A 295 22.10 4.46 9.96
C HIS A 295 20.82 4.67 10.76
N VAL A 296 20.93 4.57 12.10
CA VAL A 296 19.82 4.84 13.03
C VAL A 296 19.39 6.30 12.90
N GLY A 297 20.33 7.23 12.84
CA GLY A 297 20.06 8.66 12.63
C GLY A 297 19.23 8.95 11.36
N HIS A 298 19.56 8.33 10.23
CA HIS A 298 18.80 8.54 8.99
C HIS A 298 17.41 7.88 9.01
N GLN A 299 17.23 6.76 9.71
CA GLN A 299 15.89 6.16 9.89
C GLN A 299 15.01 7.01 10.82
N MET A 300 15.58 7.52 11.91
CA MET A 300 14.91 8.48 12.79
C MET A 300 14.55 9.76 12.03
N MET A 301 15.47 10.28 11.20
CA MET A 301 15.20 11.42 10.32
C MET A 301 14.04 11.14 9.37
N ARG A 302 14.02 9.99 8.68
CA ARG A 302 12.89 9.61 7.80
C ARG A 302 11.57 9.63 8.58
N ASN A 303 11.54 8.95 9.73
CA ASN A 303 10.33 8.86 10.54
C ASN A 303 9.90 10.24 11.08
N ALA A 304 10.85 11.09 11.47
CA ALA A 304 10.59 12.46 11.89
C ALA A 304 10.04 13.31 10.75
N VAL A 305 10.63 13.23 9.55
CA VAL A 305 10.14 13.94 8.35
C VAL A 305 8.72 13.50 8.02
N LEU A 306 8.45 12.19 8.01
CA LEU A 306 7.11 11.65 7.74
C LEU A 306 6.11 12.05 8.84
N LEU A 307 6.50 12.01 10.11
CA LEU A 307 5.64 12.42 11.23
C LEU A 307 5.31 13.91 11.16
N VAL A 308 6.31 14.78 11.01
CA VAL A 308 6.12 16.22 10.87
C VAL A 308 5.25 16.52 9.65
N THR A 309 5.49 15.85 8.52
CA THR A 309 4.63 15.96 7.34
C THR A 309 3.18 15.58 7.68
N GLY A 310 2.96 14.47 8.39
CA GLY A 310 1.62 14.02 8.76
C GLY A 310 0.89 14.98 9.69
N LEU A 311 1.58 15.49 10.71
CA LEU A 311 1.04 16.48 11.63
C LEU A 311 0.71 17.79 10.91
N SER A 312 1.62 18.28 10.05
CA SER A 312 1.39 19.48 9.23
C SER A 312 0.20 19.31 8.30
N LEU A 313 0.05 18.12 7.69
CA LEU A 313 -1.07 17.82 6.81
C LEU A 313 -2.41 17.73 7.56
N MET A 314 -2.41 17.18 8.77
CA MET A 314 -3.61 17.16 9.62
C MET A 314 -3.97 18.55 10.11
N ALA A 315 -2.97 19.37 10.51
CA ALA A 315 -3.19 20.76 10.87
C ALA A 315 -3.75 21.57 9.68
N PHE A 316 -3.16 21.41 8.50
CA PHE A 316 -3.67 22.03 7.27
C PHE A 316 -5.11 21.61 6.98
N ARG A 317 -5.43 20.31 7.14
CA ARG A 317 -6.79 19.81 6.94
C ARG A 317 -7.79 20.43 7.92
N LEU A 318 -7.46 20.49 9.21
CA LEU A 318 -8.31 21.11 10.23
C LEU A 318 -8.51 22.61 9.97
N TRP A 319 -7.47 23.28 9.47
CA TRP A 319 -7.56 24.68 9.05
C TRP A 319 -8.51 24.87 7.87
N VAL A 320 -8.41 24.02 6.83
CA VAL A 320 -9.32 24.04 5.66
C VAL A 320 -10.78 23.77 6.07
N LEU A 321 -11.00 22.92 7.07
CA LEU A 321 -12.34 22.64 7.62
C LEU A 321 -12.93 23.81 8.42
N GLY A 322 -12.18 24.88 8.68
CA GLY A 322 -12.65 26.00 9.50
C GLY A 322 -12.82 25.65 10.98
N GLY A 323 -12.22 24.55 11.43
CA GLY A 323 -12.38 24.05 12.81
C GLY A 323 -13.71 23.35 13.10
N GLU A 324 -14.61 23.22 12.12
CA GLU A 324 -15.88 22.53 12.27
C GLU A 324 -15.83 21.14 11.63
N LEU A 325 -16.45 20.17 12.30
CA LEU A 325 -16.67 18.85 11.72
C LEU A 325 -17.94 18.86 10.88
N PRO A 326 -18.00 18.06 9.80
CA PRO A 326 -19.23 17.92 9.02
C PRO A 326 -20.38 17.45 9.91
N GLN A 327 -21.54 18.08 9.75
CA GLN A 327 -22.76 17.70 10.44
C GLN A 327 -23.47 16.61 9.63
N PHE A 328 -23.92 15.57 10.32
CA PHE A 328 -24.65 14.46 9.72
C PHE A 328 -26.01 14.31 10.39
N SER A 329 -26.94 13.66 9.70
CA SER A 329 -28.28 13.37 10.21
C SER A 329 -28.38 11.93 10.73
N ASP A 330 -29.41 11.67 11.54
CA ASP A 330 -29.74 10.31 12.01
C ASP A 330 -30.04 9.35 10.84
N GLN A 331 -30.52 9.88 9.71
CA GLN A 331 -30.81 9.07 8.52
C GLN A 331 -29.53 8.54 7.86
N ASP A 332 -28.44 9.32 7.93
CA ASP A 332 -27.15 8.97 7.33
C ASP A 332 -26.45 7.84 8.11
N ASN A 333 -26.52 7.91 9.44
CA ASN A 333 -25.90 6.91 10.32
C ASN A 333 -26.65 6.80 11.66
N PRO A 334 -27.72 5.99 11.73
CA PRO A 334 -28.52 5.84 12.95
C PRO A 334 -27.71 5.36 14.17
N ALA A 335 -26.66 4.57 13.92
CA ALA A 335 -25.84 4.03 14.99
C ALA A 335 -24.99 5.11 15.68
N ALA A 336 -24.61 6.19 14.97
CA ALA A 336 -23.82 7.28 15.55
C ALA A 336 -24.62 8.13 16.55
N PHE A 337 -25.93 8.28 16.33
CA PHE A 337 -26.85 9.08 17.16
C PHE A 337 -27.54 8.28 18.27
N ALA A 338 -27.41 6.95 18.27
CA ALA A 338 -27.98 6.09 19.29
C ALA A 338 -27.34 6.28 20.69
N GLU A 339 -28.05 5.82 21.73
CA GLU A 339 -27.56 5.77 23.11
C GLU A 339 -26.21 5.03 23.21
N THR A 340 -25.38 5.38 24.21
CA THR A 340 -24.00 4.91 24.34
C THR A 340 -23.82 3.39 24.19
N LYS A 341 -24.70 2.59 24.82
CA LYS A 341 -24.67 1.13 24.75
C LYS A 341 -25.00 0.63 23.34
N THR A 342 -26.13 1.08 22.79
CA THR A 342 -26.62 0.68 21.46
C THR A 342 -25.63 1.11 20.38
N ARG A 343 -25.07 2.31 20.49
CA ARG A 343 -24.00 2.83 19.63
C ARG A 343 -22.78 1.92 19.67
N PHE A 344 -22.27 1.59 20.86
CA PHE A 344 -21.09 0.72 20.98
C PHE A 344 -21.32 -0.65 20.33
N LEU A 345 -22.42 -1.33 20.68
CA LEU A 345 -22.73 -2.66 20.12
C LEU A 345 -22.93 -2.63 18.61
N SER A 346 -23.66 -1.63 18.11
CA SER A 346 -23.91 -1.45 16.67
C SER A 346 -22.62 -1.16 15.92
N MET A 347 -21.74 -0.30 16.45
CA MET A 347 -20.46 0.03 15.80
C MET A 347 -19.52 -1.16 15.72
N VAL A 348 -19.39 -1.94 16.80
CA VAL A 348 -18.55 -3.16 16.76
C VAL A 348 -19.12 -4.17 15.75
N TYR A 349 -20.45 -4.31 15.69
CA TYR A 349 -21.07 -5.15 14.68
C TYR A 349 -20.84 -4.63 13.25
N ILE A 350 -20.90 -3.32 13.03
CA ILE A 350 -20.60 -2.71 11.73
C ILE A 350 -19.15 -3.01 11.32
N TRP A 351 -18.18 -2.95 12.23
CA TRP A 351 -16.79 -3.35 11.92
C TRP A 351 -16.71 -4.83 11.52
N ALA A 352 -17.42 -5.70 12.24
CA ALA A 352 -17.47 -7.12 11.91
C ALA A 352 -18.18 -7.39 10.56
N LYS A 353 -19.26 -6.67 10.24
CA LYS A 353 -19.97 -6.76 8.95
C LYS A 353 -19.07 -6.29 7.80
N ASN A 354 -18.25 -5.25 7.98
CA ASN A 354 -17.24 -4.87 6.98
C ASN A 354 -16.26 -6.01 6.68
N ILE A 355 -15.85 -6.78 7.70
CA ILE A 355 -15.04 -7.99 7.49
C ILE A 355 -15.81 -9.11 6.80
N LEU A 356 -17.07 -9.32 7.16
CA LEU A 356 -17.92 -10.29 6.47
C LEU A 356 -18.06 -9.96 4.99
N LEU A 357 -18.16 -8.68 4.61
CA LEU A 357 -18.15 -8.25 3.21
C LEU A 357 -16.81 -8.56 2.51
N LEU A 358 -15.69 -8.53 3.24
CA LEU A 358 -14.38 -8.92 2.70
C LEU A 358 -14.22 -10.44 2.54
N LEU A 359 -14.96 -11.25 3.31
CA LEU A 359 -14.91 -12.72 3.23
C LEU A 359 -15.97 -13.27 2.28
N ASN A 360 -17.15 -12.66 2.25
CA ASN A 360 -18.30 -13.03 1.45
C ASN A 360 -19.01 -11.78 0.90
N PRO A 361 -18.58 -11.27 -0.26
CA PRO A 361 -19.16 -10.07 -0.88
C PRO A 361 -20.42 -10.39 -1.70
N SER A 362 -21.39 -11.10 -1.13
CA SER A 362 -22.67 -11.45 -1.78
C SER A 362 -23.78 -10.44 -1.53
N ASP A 363 -23.67 -9.68 -0.45
CA ASP A 363 -24.66 -8.71 0.02
C ASP A 363 -24.08 -7.30 -0.09
N LEU A 364 -23.70 -6.92 -1.31
CA LEU A 364 -23.19 -5.58 -1.61
C LEU A 364 -24.36 -4.62 -1.89
N SER A 365 -24.23 -3.39 -1.44
CA SER A 365 -25.21 -2.33 -1.67
C SER A 365 -24.53 -1.05 -2.11
N TYR A 366 -25.17 -0.34 -3.05
CA TYR A 366 -24.70 0.98 -3.47
C TYR A 366 -24.91 2.04 -2.38
N ASP A 367 -25.81 1.78 -1.43
CA ASP A 367 -26.08 2.63 -0.28
C ASP A 367 -26.54 1.82 0.95
N TRP A 368 -26.00 2.17 2.12
CA TRP A 368 -26.30 1.53 3.41
C TRP A 368 -26.98 2.48 4.41
N GLN A 369 -27.56 3.60 3.94
CA GLN A 369 -28.31 4.53 4.78
C GLN A 369 -29.71 4.00 5.20
N PHE A 370 -30.50 4.84 5.88
CA PHE A 370 -31.90 4.58 6.24
C PHE A 370 -32.15 3.32 7.08
N GLY A 371 -31.23 3.00 7.99
CA GLY A 371 -31.40 1.86 8.89
C GLY A 371 -31.30 0.49 8.19
N SER A 372 -30.61 0.43 7.04
CA SER A 372 -30.30 -0.82 6.32
C SER A 372 -29.73 -1.91 7.23
N ILE A 373 -28.97 -1.52 8.25
CA ILE A 373 -28.48 -2.37 9.33
C ILE A 373 -29.22 -1.99 10.62
N PRO A 374 -30.11 -2.87 11.12
CA PRO A 374 -30.81 -2.62 12.38
C PRO A 374 -29.82 -2.45 13.54
N LEU A 375 -30.12 -1.54 14.46
CA LEU A 375 -29.29 -1.31 15.65
C LEU A 375 -29.21 -2.56 16.54
N VAL A 376 -28.07 -2.75 17.19
CA VAL A 376 -27.86 -3.79 18.20
C VAL A 376 -28.10 -3.17 19.57
N THR A 377 -29.24 -3.48 20.19
CA THR A 377 -29.71 -2.80 21.41
C THR A 377 -29.36 -3.54 22.71
N CYS A 378 -29.09 -4.85 22.63
CA CYS A 378 -28.82 -5.70 23.79
C CYS A 378 -27.63 -6.66 23.55
N PHE A 379 -27.02 -7.12 24.65
CA PHE A 379 -25.88 -8.04 24.60
C PHE A 379 -26.27 -9.47 24.16
N SER A 380 -27.53 -9.86 24.36
CA SER A 380 -28.05 -11.17 23.97
C SER A 380 -28.34 -11.30 22.47
N ASP A 381 -28.16 -10.24 21.69
CA ASP A 381 -28.29 -10.30 20.24
C ASP A 381 -27.24 -11.25 19.65
N VAL A 382 -27.69 -12.21 18.84
CA VAL A 382 -26.83 -13.22 18.17
C VAL A 382 -25.73 -12.59 17.32
N ARG A 383 -25.95 -11.37 16.81
CA ARG A 383 -24.95 -10.62 16.03
C ARG A 383 -23.70 -10.29 16.85
N ASN A 384 -23.84 -10.17 18.17
CA ASN A 384 -22.69 -9.97 19.05
C ASN A 384 -21.72 -11.16 19.06
N LEU A 385 -22.17 -12.37 18.71
CA LEU A 385 -21.27 -13.51 18.56
C LEU A 385 -20.25 -13.26 17.45
N VAL A 386 -20.69 -12.68 16.33
CA VAL A 386 -19.80 -12.30 15.22
C VAL A 386 -18.85 -11.19 15.66
N SER A 387 -19.39 -10.16 16.31
CA SER A 387 -18.62 -9.02 16.85
C SER A 387 -17.50 -9.47 17.80
N PHE A 388 -17.83 -10.29 18.80
CA PHE A 388 -16.86 -10.77 19.79
C PHE A 388 -15.88 -11.79 19.21
N SER A 389 -16.32 -12.65 18.29
CA SER A 389 -15.42 -13.56 17.58
C SER A 389 -14.39 -12.80 16.74
N PHE A 390 -14.83 -11.74 16.05
CA PHE A 390 -13.94 -10.84 15.31
C PHE A 390 -12.94 -10.15 16.22
N LEU A 391 -13.39 -9.51 17.30
CA LEU A 391 -12.49 -8.83 18.25
C LEU A 391 -11.53 -9.81 18.93
N GLY A 392 -12.01 -11.01 19.28
CA GLY A 392 -11.19 -12.08 19.86
C GLY A 392 -10.08 -12.51 18.91
N LEU A 393 -10.42 -12.79 17.64
CA LEU A 393 -9.44 -13.15 16.61
C LEU A 393 -8.45 -12.01 16.34
N LEU A 394 -8.93 -10.78 16.24
CA LEU A 394 -8.05 -9.62 16.05
C LEU A 394 -7.09 -9.47 17.23
N GLY A 395 -7.61 -9.60 18.46
CA GLY A 395 -6.83 -9.55 19.69
C GLY A 395 -5.78 -10.64 19.77
N THR A 396 -6.10 -11.88 19.39
CA THR A 396 -5.13 -12.98 19.42
C THR A 396 -3.98 -12.77 18.44
N VAL A 397 -4.28 -12.32 17.21
CA VAL A 397 -3.24 -12.02 16.20
C VAL A 397 -2.37 -10.84 16.65
N VAL A 398 -2.97 -9.79 17.23
CA VAL A 398 -2.21 -8.64 17.76
C VAL A 398 -1.30 -9.05 18.92
N VAL A 399 -1.82 -9.82 19.89
CA VAL A 399 -1.02 -10.33 21.02
C VAL A 399 0.12 -11.21 20.52
N TRP A 400 -0.14 -12.08 19.53
CA TRP A 400 0.90 -12.89 18.90
C TRP A 400 1.99 -12.04 18.25
N CYS A 401 1.64 -10.98 17.53
CA CYS A 401 2.60 -10.03 16.96
C CYS A 401 3.45 -9.30 18.02
N LEU A 402 2.86 -9.00 19.19
CA LEU A 402 3.52 -8.28 20.29
C LEU A 402 4.42 -9.18 21.15
N ARG A 403 4.21 -10.50 21.16
CA ARG A 403 5.05 -11.43 21.93
C ARG A 403 6.50 -11.36 21.45
N GLN A 404 7.40 -11.01 22.37
CA GLN A 404 8.83 -10.96 22.16
C GLN A 404 9.47 -12.29 22.56
N SER A 405 9.17 -13.36 21.84
CA SER A 405 9.89 -14.63 21.99
C SER A 405 11.17 -14.64 21.13
N SER A 406 12.10 -15.52 21.46
CA SER A 406 13.28 -15.82 20.62
C SER A 406 12.83 -16.59 19.38
N LEU A 407 12.25 -15.86 18.42
CA LEU A 407 11.78 -16.39 17.14
C LEU A 407 12.94 -16.75 16.22
N SER A 408 12.76 -17.81 15.43
CA SER A 408 13.59 -18.11 14.27
C SER A 408 13.51 -16.99 13.21
N LYS A 409 14.47 -16.94 12.27
CA LYS A 409 14.46 -15.96 11.17
C LYS A 409 13.19 -16.02 10.31
N THR A 410 12.65 -17.23 10.12
CA THR A 410 11.44 -17.47 9.32
C THR A 410 10.21 -16.94 10.05
N GLU A 411 10.08 -17.24 11.34
CA GLU A 411 8.98 -16.72 12.17
C GLU A 411 9.03 -15.21 12.32
N GLU A 412 10.23 -14.62 12.40
CA GLU A 412 10.39 -13.17 12.43
C GLU A 412 9.88 -12.52 11.14
N LEU A 413 10.20 -13.10 9.97
CA LEU A 413 9.66 -12.63 8.69
C LEU A 413 8.13 -12.76 8.64
N HIS A 414 7.57 -13.90 9.05
CA HIS A 414 6.13 -14.10 9.14
C HIS A 414 5.47 -13.10 10.09
N ARG A 415 6.11 -12.77 11.21
CA ARG A 415 5.62 -11.76 12.16
C ARG A 415 5.59 -10.37 11.52
N SER A 416 6.65 -9.96 10.84
CA SER A 416 6.69 -8.68 10.13
C SER A 416 5.66 -8.61 9.00
N GLN A 417 5.45 -9.72 8.29
CA GLN A 417 4.41 -9.84 7.26
C GLN A 417 3.00 -9.73 7.85
N THR A 418 2.69 -10.42 8.96
CA THR A 418 1.39 -10.28 9.65
C THR A 418 1.20 -8.87 10.18
N LEU A 419 2.22 -8.27 10.81
CA LEU A 419 2.13 -6.91 11.34
C LEU A 419 1.85 -5.90 10.23
N MET A 420 2.50 -6.04 9.06
CA MET A 420 2.19 -5.19 7.91
C MET A 420 0.81 -5.45 7.33
N SER A 421 0.38 -6.72 7.27
CA SER A 421 -0.95 -7.08 6.78
C SER A 421 -2.04 -6.46 7.67
N LEU A 422 -1.88 -6.55 8.99
CA LEU A 422 -2.74 -5.87 9.96
C LEU A 422 -2.67 -4.35 9.85
N ALA A 423 -1.48 -3.78 9.68
CA ALA A 423 -1.32 -2.33 9.54
C ALA A 423 -2.04 -1.79 8.30
N PHE A 424 -1.90 -2.46 7.16
CA PHE A 424 -2.61 -2.09 5.94
C PHE A 424 -4.12 -2.29 6.03
N PHE A 425 -4.60 -3.21 6.87
CA PHE A 425 -6.02 -3.40 7.11
C PHE A 425 -6.59 -2.36 8.09
N ILE A 426 -6.00 -2.23 9.27
CA ILE A 426 -6.56 -1.46 10.38
C ILE A 426 -6.35 0.05 10.15
N VAL A 427 -5.12 0.48 9.87
CA VAL A 427 -4.76 1.92 9.91
C VAL A 427 -5.56 2.74 8.90
N PRO A 428 -5.74 2.31 7.63
CA PRO A 428 -6.56 3.03 6.66
C PRO A 428 -8.06 2.94 6.93
N PHE A 429 -8.50 1.94 7.69
CA PHE A 429 -9.90 1.79 8.08
C PHE A 429 -10.28 2.66 9.28
N LEU A 430 -9.32 2.98 10.18
CA LEU A 430 -9.55 3.76 11.40
C LEU A 430 -10.37 5.05 11.20
N PRO A 431 -10.12 5.90 10.18
CA PRO A 431 -10.92 7.12 9.97
C PRO A 431 -12.41 6.86 9.73
N ALA A 432 -12.79 5.66 9.26
CA ALA A 432 -14.17 5.28 8.98
C ALA A 432 -14.85 4.51 10.13
N THR A 433 -14.16 4.25 11.24
CA THR A 433 -14.67 3.41 12.33
C THR A 433 -15.67 4.09 13.27
N ASN A 434 -15.94 5.39 13.10
CA ASN A 434 -16.69 6.22 14.06
C ASN A 434 -16.04 6.34 15.46
N ILE A 435 -14.79 5.90 15.65
CA ILE A 435 -14.09 5.97 16.96
C ILE A 435 -13.70 7.41 17.32
N PHE A 436 -13.12 8.15 16.37
CA PHE A 436 -12.57 9.48 16.62
C PHE A 436 -13.59 10.59 16.42
N PHE A 437 -14.46 10.42 15.42
CA PHE A 437 -15.51 11.38 15.05
C PHE A 437 -16.64 10.60 14.35
N PRO A 438 -17.89 11.09 14.44
CA PRO A 438 -19.00 10.50 13.71
C PRO A 438 -18.78 10.64 12.20
N VAL A 439 -19.18 9.62 11.46
CA VAL A 439 -19.04 9.49 10.01
C VAL A 439 -20.44 9.38 9.41
N GLY A 440 -20.69 10.10 8.32
CA GLY A 440 -22.00 10.19 7.65
C GLY A 440 -22.43 8.98 6.82
N PHE A 441 -21.95 7.78 7.14
CA PHE A 441 -22.42 6.54 6.52
C PHE A 441 -22.33 5.39 7.51
N VAL A 442 -23.21 4.39 7.33
CA VAL A 442 -23.18 3.14 8.11
C VAL A 442 -22.06 2.22 7.58
N ILE A 443 -22.11 1.90 6.29
CA ILE A 443 -21.05 1.19 5.55
C ILE A 443 -20.88 1.91 4.21
N ALA A 444 -19.63 2.10 3.79
CA ALA A 444 -19.28 2.53 2.45
C ALA A 444 -18.20 1.57 1.92
N GLU A 445 -18.55 0.74 0.94
CA GLU A 445 -17.69 -0.36 0.47
C GLU A 445 -16.38 0.16 -0.12
N ARG A 446 -16.44 1.32 -0.79
CA ARG A 446 -15.27 2.03 -1.32
C ARG A 446 -14.19 2.31 -0.27
N VAL A 447 -14.56 2.48 1.00
CA VAL A 447 -13.59 2.70 2.09
C VAL A 447 -12.71 1.47 2.31
N LEU A 448 -13.22 0.28 1.99
CA LEU A 448 -12.48 -0.98 2.10
C LEU A 448 -11.43 -1.15 0.99
N TYR A 449 -11.39 -0.27 -0.02
CA TYR A 449 -10.47 -0.40 -1.16
C TYR A 449 -8.99 -0.45 -0.76
N ILE A 450 -8.55 0.40 0.18
CA ILE A 450 -7.17 0.38 0.72
C ILE A 450 -6.99 -0.73 1.77
N PRO A 451 -7.84 -0.82 2.83
CA PRO A 451 -7.77 -1.85 3.88
C PRO A 451 -7.64 -3.29 3.36
N ARG A 452 -8.35 -3.60 2.29
CA ARG A 452 -8.49 -4.94 1.76
C ARG A 452 -7.18 -5.64 1.39
N ARG A 453 -6.16 -4.88 0.98
CA ARG A 453 -4.83 -5.41 0.66
C ARG A 453 -4.22 -6.14 1.85
N GLY A 454 -4.42 -5.58 3.05
CA GLY A 454 -3.99 -6.19 4.31
C GLY A 454 -4.64 -7.55 4.54
N VAL A 455 -5.94 -7.68 4.27
CA VAL A 455 -6.67 -8.96 4.40
C VAL A 455 -6.19 -9.99 3.36
N CYS A 456 -6.00 -9.58 2.11
CA CYS A 456 -5.47 -10.47 1.06
C CYS A 456 -4.07 -11.01 1.41
N TRP A 457 -3.22 -10.18 2.02
CA TRP A 457 -1.89 -10.60 2.49
C TRP A 457 -1.97 -11.48 3.74
N LEU A 458 -2.87 -11.16 4.69
CA LEU A 458 -3.04 -11.93 5.93
C LEU A 458 -3.52 -13.35 5.65
N PHE A 459 -4.50 -13.51 4.75
CA PHE A 459 -5.00 -14.82 4.33
C PHE A 459 -3.87 -15.73 3.85
N HIS A 460 -2.91 -15.18 3.10
CA HIS A 460 -1.76 -15.94 2.66
C HIS A 460 -0.81 -16.32 3.81
N VAL A 461 -0.49 -15.38 4.70
CA VAL A 461 0.45 -15.66 5.81
C VAL A 461 -0.07 -16.78 6.71
N GLU A 462 -1.38 -16.79 7.00
CA GLU A 462 -1.99 -17.85 7.81
C GLU A 462 -2.07 -19.18 7.05
N LEU A 463 -2.43 -19.17 5.76
CA LEU A 463 -2.40 -20.39 4.94
C LEU A 463 -1.01 -21.01 4.89
N ALA A 464 0.04 -20.20 4.74
CA ALA A 464 1.42 -20.65 4.73
C ALA A 464 1.84 -21.28 6.08
N ARG A 465 1.36 -20.74 7.20
CA ARG A 465 1.60 -21.32 8.54
C ARG A 465 0.91 -22.66 8.71
N VAL A 466 -0.37 -22.74 8.38
CA VAL A 466 -1.15 -23.98 8.50
C VAL A 466 -0.53 -25.11 7.67
N ILE A 467 -0.09 -24.80 6.43
CA ILE A 467 0.59 -25.77 5.57
C ILE A 467 1.93 -26.22 6.19
N ALA A 468 2.71 -25.29 6.75
CA ALA A 468 3.99 -25.62 7.39
C ALA A 468 3.79 -26.50 8.64
N GLU A 469 2.79 -26.20 9.47
CA GLU A 469 2.42 -27.00 10.63
C GLU A 469 1.97 -28.41 10.22
N ALA A 470 1.10 -28.52 9.22
CA ALA A 470 0.66 -29.81 8.66
C ALA A 470 1.84 -30.65 8.12
N HIS A 471 2.80 -30.01 7.45
CA HIS A 471 3.99 -30.68 6.96
C HIS A 471 4.91 -31.13 8.11
N SER A 472 5.02 -30.33 9.17
CA SER A 472 5.80 -30.69 10.36
C SER A 472 5.17 -31.84 11.16
N SER A 473 3.84 -31.91 11.24
CA SER A 473 3.13 -33.03 11.86
C SER A 473 3.25 -34.30 11.03
N HIS A 474 3.25 -34.19 9.69
CA HIS A 474 3.45 -35.34 8.80
C HIS A 474 4.89 -35.87 8.86
N THR A 475 5.91 -35.01 8.90
CA THR A 475 7.31 -35.44 9.04
C THR A 475 7.65 -35.94 10.44
N ALA A 476 7.04 -35.37 11.49
CA ALA A 476 7.11 -35.92 12.84
C ALA A 476 6.42 -37.29 12.92
N GLY A 477 5.25 -37.46 12.28
CA GLY A 477 4.58 -38.75 12.15
C GLY A 477 5.41 -39.79 11.40
N LEU A 478 6.07 -39.40 10.29
CA LEU A 478 6.96 -40.30 9.54
C LEU A 478 8.23 -40.65 10.33
N SER A 479 8.75 -39.73 11.13
CA SER A 479 9.94 -39.96 11.97
C SER A 479 9.62 -40.89 13.16
N ILE A 480 8.39 -40.86 13.67
CA ILE A 480 7.89 -41.81 14.67
C ILE A 480 7.68 -43.20 14.05
N VAL A 481 7.19 -43.28 12.80
CA VAL A 481 7.01 -44.55 12.09
C VAL A 481 8.34 -45.18 11.66
N ILE A 482 9.33 -44.38 11.27
CA ILE A 482 10.67 -44.88 10.92
C ILE A 482 11.46 -45.26 12.19
N GLY A 483 11.31 -44.51 13.30
CA GLY A 483 11.92 -44.86 14.59
C GLY A 483 11.31 -46.10 15.26
N ALA A 484 10.09 -46.50 14.87
CA ALA A 484 9.46 -47.75 15.32
C ALA A 484 9.84 -48.97 14.46
N ALA A 485 10.42 -48.76 13.26
CA ALA A 485 10.83 -49.83 12.35
C ALA A 485 12.30 -50.28 12.54
N ASP A 486 13.08 -49.60 13.39
CA ASP A 486 14.47 -49.94 13.73
C ASP A 486 14.61 -50.66 15.10
N VAL A 487 13.51 -51.17 15.67
CA VAL A 487 13.47 -51.85 16.99
C VAL A 487 12.91 -53.29 16.93
N GLU A 488 12.67 -53.84 15.75
CA GLU A 488 12.47 -55.29 15.53
C GLU A 488 13.64 -55.85 14.72
#